data_AF-A0A317ZEM9-F1
#
_entry.id   AF-A0A317ZEM9-F1
#
_cell.length_a   1.000
_cell.length_b   1.000
_cell.length_c   1.000
_cell.angle_alpha   90.00
_cell.angle_beta   90.00
_cell.angle_gamma   90.00
#
_symmetry.space_group_name_H-M   'P 1'
#
loop_
_entity.id
_entity.type
_entity.pdbx_description
1 polymer ?
#
loop_
_entity_poly.entity_id
_entity_poly.type
_entity_poly.pdbx_seq_one_letter_code
_entity_poly.pdbx_strand_id
1 'polypeptide(L)'
;MNETFLLKFVPEQWTPLERFAAFAADTYKDRHVSEGLAAITDHLEKYKVIAGLADDLIPTMHEDRKELKEKGYSSSRRSRQIAALCEVLVCELYSAIDGLRDTLYGIFRDVQSIQKSSNEKLFKRAKERKYGSGFPEWLNEVLAIAFDEWFQDLKELRTELTHGQVGNCSLSEDFKTIRYMNTGLGDDHRAFVIDDFIQKISGYDKNVRLLFDSIFEGLYPSLRKIPRLQICGMYKARWYGRKVAPEENLSFKHGACVSWDWFEEKEGLMCPLASKCVAYTRKEKMEF
;
A
#
# COMPACT_ATOMS: atom_id res chain seq x y z
N MET A 1 10.72 9.31 32.50
CA MET A 1 10.20 8.85 31.19
C MET A 1 10.80 7.49 30.92
N ASN A 2 10.00 6.44 30.70
CA ASN A 2 10.55 5.18 30.20
C ASN A 2 11.13 5.45 28.81
N GLU A 3 12.44 5.28 28.66
CA GLU A 3 13.13 5.53 27.41
C GLU A 3 12.87 4.34 26.46
N THR A 4 11.78 4.43 25.69
CA THR A 4 11.42 3.38 24.73
C THR A 4 12.30 3.46 23.48
N PHE A 5 12.90 2.34 23.09
CA PHE A 5 13.54 2.20 21.79
C PHE A 5 12.47 2.00 20.71
N LEU A 6 12.35 2.96 19.80
CA LEU A 6 11.43 2.85 18.66
C LEU A 6 12.08 2.00 17.57
N LEU A 7 11.79 0.71 17.58
CA LEU A 7 12.32 -0.27 16.64
C LEU A 7 11.67 -0.10 15.25
N LYS A 8 12.49 0.00 14.20
CA LYS A 8 12.05 0.16 12.80
C LYS A 8 12.53 -0.97 11.88
N PHE A 9 13.75 -1.47 12.09
CA PHE A 9 14.26 -2.59 11.30
C PHE A 9 13.80 -3.91 11.90
N VAL A 10 12.71 -4.45 11.38
CA VAL A 10 12.19 -5.79 11.69
C VAL A 10 11.80 -6.45 10.36
N PRO A 11 12.78 -6.86 9.53
CA PRO A 11 12.52 -7.33 8.17
C PRO A 11 11.61 -8.57 8.12
N GLU A 12 11.51 -9.33 9.21
CA GLU A 12 10.58 -10.45 9.36
C GLU A 12 9.11 -10.02 9.42
N GLN A 13 8.84 -8.74 9.70
CA GLN A 13 7.49 -8.15 9.70
C GLN A 13 7.21 -7.32 8.44
N TRP A 14 8.19 -7.17 7.55
CA TRP A 14 8.00 -6.42 6.31
C TRP A 14 7.20 -7.25 5.31
N THR A 15 6.22 -6.59 4.69
CA THR A 15 5.59 -7.08 3.47
C THR A 15 6.63 -7.22 2.35
N PRO A 16 6.40 -8.09 1.35
CA PRO A 16 7.24 -8.16 0.15
C PRO A 16 7.48 -6.80 -0.51
N LEU A 17 6.46 -5.94 -0.58
CA LEU A 17 6.58 -4.56 -1.07
C LEU A 17 7.61 -3.75 -0.27
N GLU A 18 7.46 -3.68 1.06
CA GLU A 18 8.37 -2.91 1.92
C GLU A 18 9.80 -3.44 1.81
N ARG A 19 9.94 -4.76 1.78
CA ARG A 19 11.23 -5.42 1.64
C ARG A 19 11.88 -5.10 0.29
N PHE A 20 11.14 -5.17 -0.80
CA PHE A 20 11.64 -4.79 -2.13
C PHE A 20 12.02 -3.30 -2.18
N ALA A 21 11.15 -2.43 -1.70
CA ALA A 21 11.35 -0.98 -1.71
C ALA A 21 12.59 -0.55 -0.91
N ALA A 22 12.90 -1.23 0.19
CA ALA A 22 14.09 -0.97 1.00
C ALA A 22 15.40 -1.10 0.19
N PHE A 23 15.43 -1.92 -0.87
CA PHE A 23 16.65 -2.24 -1.61
C PHE A 23 16.60 -1.91 -3.12
N ALA A 24 15.45 -1.53 -3.67
CA ALA A 24 15.25 -1.34 -5.11
C ALA A 24 16.14 -0.27 -5.74
N ALA A 25 16.40 0.86 -5.06
CA ALA A 25 16.97 2.05 -5.69
C ALA A 25 18.38 1.87 -6.29
N ASP A 26 19.22 0.98 -5.74
CA ASP A 26 20.56 0.73 -6.27
C ASP A 26 20.59 -0.31 -7.40
N THR A 27 19.54 -1.15 -7.46
CA THR A 27 19.33 -2.09 -8.57
C THR A 27 18.72 -1.37 -9.76
N TYR A 28 17.67 -0.60 -9.51
CA TYR A 28 16.87 0.10 -10.49
C TYR A 28 17.02 1.61 -10.30
N LYS A 29 18.03 2.19 -10.97
CA LYS A 29 18.30 3.63 -10.97
C LYS A 29 17.34 4.38 -11.91
N ASP A 30 16.06 4.15 -11.72
CA ASP A 30 14.97 4.69 -12.53
C ASP A 30 13.99 5.43 -11.62
N ARG A 31 13.71 6.69 -11.97
CA ARG A 31 12.81 7.55 -11.20
C ARG A 31 11.40 6.96 -11.10
N HIS A 32 10.92 6.24 -12.11
CA HIS A 32 9.61 5.61 -12.07
C HIS A 32 9.54 4.43 -11.09
N VAL A 33 10.65 3.76 -10.83
CA VAL A 33 10.70 2.74 -9.77
C VAL A 33 10.62 3.40 -8.41
N SER A 34 11.42 4.43 -8.14
CA SER A 34 11.38 5.08 -6.82
C SER A 34 10.08 5.81 -6.55
N GLU A 35 9.55 6.55 -7.54
CA GLU A 35 8.26 7.24 -7.41
C GLU A 35 7.08 6.27 -7.38
N GLY A 36 7.12 5.22 -8.19
CA GLY A 36 6.09 4.20 -8.22
C GLY A 36 5.97 3.48 -6.88
N LEU A 37 7.09 3.04 -6.30
CA LEU A 37 7.11 2.41 -4.98
C LEU A 37 6.61 3.35 -3.88
N ALA A 38 7.05 4.61 -3.90
CA ALA A 38 6.56 5.61 -2.95
C ALA A 38 5.05 5.84 -3.10
N ALA A 39 4.55 5.95 -4.33
CA ALA A 39 3.12 6.11 -4.59
C ALA A 39 2.31 4.92 -4.05
N ILE A 40 2.76 3.67 -4.26
CA ILE A 40 2.08 2.50 -3.69
C ILE A 40 1.99 2.62 -2.16
N THR A 41 3.11 2.88 -1.48
CA THR A 41 3.16 2.99 -0.02
C THR A 41 2.28 4.13 0.50
N ASP A 42 2.36 5.31 -0.12
CA ASP A 42 1.62 6.50 0.32
C ASP A 42 0.10 6.33 0.11
N HIS A 43 -0.33 5.74 -1.00
CA HIS A 43 -1.74 5.49 -1.26
C HIS A 43 -2.32 4.40 -0.34
N LEU A 44 -1.56 3.35 -0.03
CA LEU A 44 -1.98 2.33 0.94
C LEU A 44 -2.06 2.88 2.38
N GLU A 45 -1.15 3.77 2.76
CA GLU A 45 -1.21 4.43 4.08
C GLU A 45 -2.40 5.39 4.16
N LYS A 46 -2.65 6.19 3.11
CA LYS A 46 -3.86 7.03 3.02
C LYS A 46 -5.13 6.20 3.12
N TYR A 47 -5.21 5.10 2.36
CA TYR A 47 -6.33 4.16 2.45
C TYR A 47 -6.58 3.73 3.90
N LYS A 48 -5.53 3.30 4.62
CA LYS A 48 -5.64 2.86 6.01
C LYS A 48 -6.14 3.96 6.95
N VAL A 49 -5.63 5.18 6.81
CA VAL A 49 -6.07 6.33 7.61
C VAL A 49 -7.55 6.64 7.34
N ILE A 50 -7.95 6.66 6.06
CA ILE A 50 -9.32 6.96 5.64
C ILE A 50 -10.29 5.86 6.08
N ALA A 51 -9.86 4.59 6.04
CA ALA A 51 -10.65 3.47 6.53
C ALA A 51 -10.92 3.62 8.04
N GLY A 52 -9.90 3.99 8.83
CA GLY A 52 -10.08 4.28 10.24
C GLY A 52 -11.04 5.45 10.50
N LEU A 53 -10.97 6.51 9.70
CA LEU A 53 -11.92 7.63 9.78
C LEU A 53 -13.35 7.19 9.43
N ALA A 54 -13.52 6.27 8.48
CA ALA A 54 -14.82 5.71 8.15
C ALA A 54 -15.36 4.87 9.33
N ASP A 55 -14.52 4.02 9.93
CA ASP A 55 -14.88 3.20 11.09
C ASP A 55 -15.32 4.06 12.28
N ASP A 56 -14.65 5.20 12.53
CA ASP A 56 -15.04 6.15 13.58
C ASP A 56 -16.36 6.85 13.28
N LEU A 57 -16.67 7.10 12.00
CA LEU A 57 -17.84 7.87 11.58
C LEU A 57 -19.10 7.00 11.41
N ILE A 58 -18.97 5.73 11.02
CA ILE A 58 -20.08 4.80 10.79
C ILE A 58 -21.06 4.76 11.98
N PRO A 59 -20.60 4.62 13.24
CA PRO A 59 -21.50 4.59 14.40
C PRO A 59 -22.40 5.83 14.50
N THR A 60 -21.98 6.99 13.99
CA THR A 60 -22.75 8.24 14.06
C THR A 60 -23.87 8.35 13.01
N MET A 61 -23.95 7.43 12.04
CA MET A 61 -24.97 7.48 10.99
C MET A 61 -26.42 7.36 11.52
N HIS A 62 -26.61 6.79 12.71
CA HIS A 62 -27.93 6.73 13.36
C HIS A 62 -28.49 8.12 13.70
N GLU A 63 -27.64 9.13 13.82
CA GLU A 63 -28.05 10.52 14.07
C GLU A 63 -28.89 11.08 12.91
N ASP A 64 -28.55 10.76 11.66
CA ASP A 64 -29.34 11.20 10.49
C ASP A 64 -30.77 10.62 10.56
N ARG A 65 -30.91 9.36 11.00
CA ARG A 65 -32.21 8.71 11.21
C ARG A 65 -32.99 9.36 12.35
N LYS A 66 -32.30 9.68 13.44
CA LYS A 66 -32.91 10.34 14.60
C LYS A 66 -33.44 11.72 14.20
N GLU A 67 -32.65 12.50 13.47
CA GLU A 67 -33.05 13.81 12.97
C GLU A 67 -34.30 13.72 12.08
N LEU A 68 -34.32 12.76 11.15
CA LEU A 68 -35.48 12.53 10.28
C LEU A 68 -36.74 12.19 11.09
N LYS A 69 -36.63 11.32 12.11
CA LYS A 69 -37.75 10.95 12.98
C LYS A 69 -38.27 12.11 13.82
N GLU A 70 -37.37 12.93 14.36
CA GLU A 70 -37.72 14.03 15.27
C GLU A 70 -38.24 15.27 14.53
N LYS A 71 -37.68 15.59 13.36
CA LYS A 71 -37.95 16.83 12.64
C LYS A 71 -38.75 16.65 11.34
N GLY A 72 -38.97 15.40 10.92
CA GLY A 72 -39.55 15.09 9.60
C GLY A 72 -38.60 15.36 8.43
N TYR A 73 -37.36 15.78 8.70
CA TYR A 73 -36.33 16.10 7.71
C TYR A 73 -34.94 15.80 8.27
N SER A 74 -34.03 15.33 7.42
CA SER A 74 -32.60 15.26 7.71
C SER A 74 -31.80 15.75 6.52
N SER A 75 -30.67 16.41 6.79
CA SER A 75 -29.70 16.77 5.75
C SER A 75 -28.86 15.59 5.23
N SER A 76 -29.02 14.40 5.83
CA SER A 76 -28.24 13.20 5.52
C SER A 76 -26.72 13.44 5.56
N ARG A 77 -26.29 14.30 6.49
CA ARG A 77 -24.90 14.78 6.52
C ARG A 77 -23.93 13.63 6.73
N ARG A 78 -24.20 12.72 7.67
CA ARG A 78 -23.27 11.61 7.98
C ARG A 78 -23.26 10.60 6.84
N SER A 79 -24.43 10.29 6.30
CA SER A 79 -24.59 9.47 5.09
C SER A 79 -23.70 9.94 3.93
N ARG A 80 -23.71 11.25 3.63
CA ARG A 80 -22.90 11.83 2.56
C ARG A 80 -21.41 11.87 2.88
N GLN A 81 -21.04 12.11 4.14
CA GLN A 81 -19.64 12.05 4.56
C GLN A 81 -19.07 10.64 4.41
N ILE A 82 -19.82 9.60 4.81
CA ILE A 82 -19.43 8.21 4.61
C ILE A 82 -19.34 7.87 3.13
N ALA A 83 -20.31 8.29 2.30
CA ALA A 83 -20.26 8.08 0.86
C ALA A 83 -18.98 8.67 0.23
N ALA A 84 -18.60 9.89 0.62
CA ALA A 84 -17.35 10.50 0.16
C ALA A 84 -16.11 9.70 0.61
N LEU A 85 -16.07 9.21 1.86
CA LEU A 85 -14.97 8.36 2.33
C LEU A 85 -14.91 7.04 1.55
N CYS A 86 -16.05 6.39 1.30
CA CYS A 86 -16.18 5.20 0.46
C CYS A 86 -15.58 5.43 -0.93
N GLU A 87 -15.93 6.54 -1.58
CA GLU A 87 -15.43 6.91 -2.90
C GLU A 87 -13.90 7.09 -2.91
N VAL A 88 -13.36 7.76 -1.90
CA VAL A 88 -11.92 7.97 -1.78
C VAL A 88 -11.19 6.65 -1.53
N LEU A 89 -11.72 5.74 -0.71
CA LEU A 89 -11.11 4.43 -0.48
C LEU A 89 -10.90 3.63 -1.78
N VAL A 90 -11.88 3.66 -2.69
CA VAL A 90 -11.76 3.03 -4.02
C VAL A 90 -10.66 3.72 -4.83
N CYS A 91 -10.62 5.05 -4.81
CA CYS A 91 -9.64 5.82 -5.55
C CYS A 91 -8.20 5.53 -5.06
N GLU A 92 -7.97 5.48 -3.74
CA GLU A 92 -6.66 5.21 -3.17
C GLU A 92 -6.15 3.80 -3.54
N LEU A 93 -7.01 2.77 -3.50
CA LEU A 93 -6.61 1.42 -3.96
C LEU A 93 -6.24 1.40 -5.43
N TYR A 94 -7.01 2.05 -6.29
CA TYR A 94 -6.69 2.14 -7.71
C TYR A 94 -5.41 2.95 -7.97
N SER A 95 -5.19 4.03 -7.23
CA SER A 95 -3.97 4.84 -7.32
C SER A 95 -2.73 4.09 -6.83
N ALA A 96 -2.85 3.16 -5.88
CA ALA A 96 -1.76 2.25 -5.56
C ALA A 96 -1.39 1.39 -6.78
N ILE A 97 -2.37 0.94 -7.59
CA ILE A 97 -2.10 0.20 -8.84
C ILE A 97 -1.43 1.09 -9.90
N ASP A 98 -1.73 2.39 -9.94
CA ASP A 98 -0.98 3.34 -10.79
C ASP A 98 0.52 3.35 -10.42
N GLY A 99 0.84 3.32 -9.12
CA GLY A 99 2.22 3.20 -8.63
C GLY A 99 2.90 1.88 -9.03
N LEU A 100 2.16 0.76 -9.00
CA LEU A 100 2.64 -0.53 -9.51
C LEU A 100 2.98 -0.44 -11.00
N ARG A 101 2.09 0.12 -11.82
CA ARG A 101 2.34 0.29 -13.25
C ARG A 101 3.60 1.10 -13.51
N ASP A 102 3.77 2.22 -12.79
CA ASP A 102 4.97 3.06 -12.93
C ASP A 102 6.24 2.30 -12.52
N THR A 103 6.16 1.50 -11.46
CA THR A 103 7.26 0.64 -11.00
C THR A 103 7.64 -0.40 -12.07
N LEU A 104 6.66 -1.14 -12.60
CA LEU A 104 6.89 -2.15 -13.64
C LEU A 104 7.41 -1.52 -14.93
N TYR A 105 6.90 -0.34 -15.30
CA TYR A 105 7.42 0.41 -16.45
C TYR A 105 8.89 0.77 -16.26
N GLY A 106 9.29 1.22 -15.07
CA GLY A 106 10.70 1.52 -14.77
C GLY A 106 11.60 0.28 -14.78
N ILE A 107 11.15 -0.84 -14.22
CA ILE A 107 11.91 -2.10 -14.19
C ILE A 107 12.09 -2.69 -15.59
N PHE A 108 11.03 -2.68 -16.40
CA PHE A 108 10.97 -3.35 -17.70
C PHE A 108 10.99 -2.38 -18.88
N ARG A 109 11.52 -1.16 -18.71
CA ARG A 109 11.43 -0.06 -19.70
C ARG A 109 11.79 -0.45 -21.14
N ASP A 110 12.78 -1.33 -21.29
CA ASP A 110 13.30 -1.77 -22.60
C ASP A 110 12.53 -2.97 -23.19
N VAL A 111 11.57 -3.53 -22.44
CA VAL A 111 10.70 -4.62 -22.90
C VAL A 111 9.66 -4.05 -23.87
N GLN A 112 9.58 -4.64 -25.07
CA GLN A 112 8.58 -4.27 -26.06
C GLN A 112 7.16 -4.31 -25.47
N SER A 113 6.35 -3.31 -25.81
CA SER A 113 4.96 -3.13 -25.39
C SER A 113 4.70 -2.70 -23.95
N ILE A 114 5.72 -2.58 -23.09
CA ILE A 114 5.56 -1.95 -21.77
C ILE A 114 5.17 -0.48 -21.94
N GLN A 115 4.25 0.02 -21.12
CA GLN A 115 3.81 1.42 -21.21
C GLN A 115 3.39 1.95 -19.84
N LYS A 116 3.53 3.26 -19.69
CA LYS A 116 3.20 4.02 -18.48
C LYS A 116 1.75 4.55 -18.46
N SER A 117 1.00 4.46 -19.55
CA SER A 117 -0.21 5.29 -19.70
C SER A 117 -1.52 4.66 -19.24
N SER A 118 -1.59 3.36 -18.98
CA SER A 118 -2.87 2.69 -18.69
C SER A 118 -2.70 1.39 -17.90
N ASN A 119 -3.38 1.30 -16.75
CA ASN A 119 -3.45 0.06 -15.97
C ASN A 119 -4.22 -1.02 -16.74
N GLU A 120 -5.32 -0.67 -17.39
CA GLU A 120 -6.05 -1.63 -18.21
C GLU A 120 -5.18 -2.26 -19.29
N LYS A 121 -4.41 -1.46 -20.02
CA LYS A 121 -3.51 -2.02 -21.04
C LYS A 121 -2.37 -2.82 -20.41
N LEU A 122 -1.93 -2.50 -19.19
CA LEU A 122 -0.93 -3.28 -18.47
C LEU A 122 -1.42 -4.72 -18.27
N PHE A 123 -2.59 -4.86 -17.63
CA PHE A 123 -3.16 -6.15 -17.28
C PHE A 123 -3.66 -6.92 -18.52
N LYS A 124 -4.34 -6.23 -19.44
CA LYS A 124 -4.84 -6.85 -20.68
C LYS A 124 -3.72 -7.42 -21.55
N ARG A 125 -2.59 -6.72 -21.69
CA ARG A 125 -1.46 -7.22 -22.47
C ARG A 125 -0.75 -8.39 -21.81
N ALA A 126 -0.68 -8.41 -20.47
CA ALA A 126 -0.19 -9.56 -19.73
C ALA A 126 -1.06 -10.80 -19.99
N LYS A 127 -2.38 -10.66 -19.85
CA LYS A 127 -3.36 -11.71 -20.18
C LYS A 127 -3.22 -12.22 -21.61
N GLU A 128 -3.06 -11.32 -22.57
CA GLU A 128 -2.92 -11.65 -23.99
C GLU A 128 -1.49 -12.10 -24.38
N ARG A 129 -0.55 -12.18 -23.41
CA ARG A 129 0.87 -12.52 -23.64
C ARG A 129 1.54 -11.66 -24.72
N LYS A 130 1.27 -10.35 -24.69
CA LYS A 130 1.73 -9.38 -25.71
C LYS A 130 2.97 -8.57 -25.31
N TYR A 131 3.63 -8.94 -24.22
CA TYR A 131 4.91 -8.36 -23.83
C TYR A 131 6.08 -9.04 -24.54
N GLY A 132 7.12 -8.27 -24.84
CA GLY A 132 8.32 -8.78 -25.50
C GLY A 132 9.19 -9.67 -24.60
N SER A 133 10.27 -10.17 -25.19
CA SER A 133 11.31 -10.88 -24.45
C SER A 133 11.84 -10.06 -23.27
N GLY A 134 12.00 -10.71 -22.11
CA GLY A 134 12.44 -10.07 -20.87
C GLY A 134 11.31 -9.76 -19.88
N PHE A 135 10.03 -9.81 -20.29
CA PHE A 135 8.91 -9.82 -19.34
C PHE A 135 8.71 -11.22 -18.76
N PRO A 136 8.79 -11.42 -17.43
CA PRO A 136 8.68 -12.75 -16.85
C PRO A 136 7.30 -13.38 -17.06
N GLU A 137 7.27 -14.67 -17.37
CA GLU A 137 6.02 -15.38 -17.60
C GLU A 137 5.13 -15.43 -16.35
N TRP A 138 5.71 -15.64 -15.18
CA TRP A 138 4.99 -15.60 -13.91
C TRP A 138 4.29 -14.23 -13.68
N LEU A 139 4.88 -13.14 -14.18
CA LEU A 139 4.29 -11.81 -14.07
C LEU A 139 3.11 -11.64 -15.04
N ASN A 140 3.15 -12.27 -16.22
CA ASN A 140 1.97 -12.35 -17.10
C ASN A 140 0.81 -13.05 -16.37
N GLU A 141 1.08 -14.19 -15.73
CA GLU A 141 0.08 -15.00 -15.05
C GLU A 141 -0.58 -14.24 -13.89
N VAL A 142 0.22 -13.64 -13.01
CA VAL A 142 -0.28 -12.87 -11.85
C VAL A 142 -1.16 -11.69 -12.30
N LEU A 143 -0.74 -10.94 -13.32
CA LEU A 143 -1.52 -9.83 -13.86
C LEU A 143 -2.79 -10.32 -14.59
N ALA A 144 -2.72 -11.46 -15.28
CA ALA A 144 -3.88 -12.03 -15.98
C ALA A 144 -4.97 -12.49 -15.01
N ILE A 145 -4.59 -13.17 -13.92
CA ILE A 145 -5.52 -13.60 -12.86
C ILE A 145 -6.22 -12.38 -12.26
N ALA A 146 -5.44 -11.35 -11.89
CA ALA A 146 -6.02 -10.14 -11.32
C ALA A 146 -6.97 -9.42 -12.31
N PHE A 147 -6.65 -9.42 -13.61
CA PHE A 147 -7.51 -8.86 -14.66
C PHE A 147 -8.89 -9.54 -14.70
N ASP A 148 -8.90 -10.88 -14.60
CA ASP A 148 -10.10 -11.69 -14.76
C ASP A 148 -10.96 -11.76 -13.49
N GLU A 149 -10.35 -11.62 -12.32
CA GLU A 149 -11.05 -11.83 -11.05
C GLU A 149 -11.63 -10.55 -10.44
N TRP A 150 -10.92 -9.43 -10.49
CA TRP A 150 -11.32 -8.25 -9.69
C TRP A 150 -10.90 -6.89 -10.24
N PHE A 151 -9.81 -6.80 -11.01
CA PHE A 151 -9.27 -5.51 -11.44
C PHE A 151 -10.25 -4.75 -12.34
N GLN A 152 -11.00 -5.44 -13.20
CA GLN A 152 -11.98 -4.80 -14.06
C GLN A 152 -13.11 -4.13 -13.26
N ASP A 153 -13.68 -4.83 -12.28
CA ASP A 153 -14.74 -4.29 -11.39
C ASP A 153 -14.20 -3.09 -10.59
N LEU A 154 -12.96 -3.17 -10.05
CA LEU A 154 -12.35 -2.02 -9.36
C LEU A 154 -12.15 -0.81 -10.29
N LYS A 155 -11.68 -1.04 -11.53
CA LYS A 155 -11.45 0.00 -12.53
C LYS A 155 -12.75 0.70 -12.91
N GLU A 156 -13.79 -0.08 -13.19
CA GLU A 156 -15.12 0.42 -13.54
C GLU A 156 -15.68 1.22 -12.37
N LEU A 157 -15.67 0.65 -11.16
CA LEU A 157 -16.13 1.34 -9.96
C LEU A 157 -15.38 2.67 -9.75
N ARG A 158 -14.05 2.68 -9.83
CA ARG A 158 -13.26 3.92 -9.71
C ARG A 158 -13.67 4.94 -10.77
N THR A 159 -13.82 4.53 -12.02
CA THR A 159 -14.18 5.42 -13.14
C THR A 159 -15.50 6.10 -12.86
N GLU A 160 -16.51 5.32 -12.49
CA GLU A 160 -17.84 5.81 -12.14
C GLU A 160 -17.75 6.81 -10.97
N LEU A 161 -17.13 6.41 -9.85
CA LEU A 161 -17.05 7.26 -8.65
C LEU A 161 -16.27 8.58 -8.87
N THR A 162 -15.29 8.61 -9.79
CA THR A 162 -14.53 9.85 -10.08
C THR A 162 -15.28 10.88 -10.93
N HIS A 163 -16.34 10.48 -11.64
CA HIS A 163 -17.05 11.34 -12.59
C HIS A 163 -18.49 11.67 -12.16
N GLY A 164 -19.01 10.99 -11.13
CA GLY A 164 -20.34 11.22 -10.58
C GLY A 164 -20.41 12.31 -9.51
N GLN A 165 -21.65 12.59 -9.08
CA GLN A 165 -21.89 13.27 -7.81
C GLN A 165 -21.61 12.32 -6.64
N VAL A 166 -21.33 12.85 -5.45
CA VAL A 166 -21.19 12.04 -4.23
C VAL A 166 -22.47 11.24 -3.99
N GLY A 167 -22.32 9.94 -3.73
CA GLY A 167 -23.41 9.04 -3.42
C GLY A 167 -24.06 9.27 -2.06
N ASN A 168 -24.88 8.31 -1.65
CA ASN A 168 -25.49 8.25 -0.34
C ASN A 168 -25.27 6.87 0.27
N CYS A 169 -25.00 6.85 1.57
CA CYS A 169 -24.89 5.60 2.33
C CYS A 169 -26.06 5.42 3.29
N SER A 170 -26.51 4.18 3.43
CA SER A 170 -27.45 3.80 4.49
C SER A 170 -26.86 2.66 5.28
N LEU A 171 -26.95 2.77 6.60
CA LEU A 171 -26.55 1.71 7.53
C LEU A 171 -27.71 0.73 7.66
N SER A 172 -27.49 -0.57 7.66
CA SER A 172 -28.57 -1.54 7.90
C SER A 172 -29.22 -1.38 9.27
N GLU A 173 -30.36 -2.02 9.50
CA GLU A 173 -31.03 -2.01 10.82
C GLU A 173 -30.23 -2.76 11.89
N ASP A 174 -29.45 -3.76 11.49
CA ASP A 174 -28.56 -4.49 12.39
C ASP A 174 -27.20 -3.81 12.59
N PHE A 175 -26.99 -2.63 11.99
CA PHE A 175 -25.77 -1.82 12.07
C PHE A 175 -24.51 -2.53 11.53
N LYS A 176 -24.66 -3.56 10.71
CA LYS A 176 -23.51 -4.35 10.21
C LYS A 176 -23.10 -4.01 8.79
N THR A 177 -24.02 -3.54 7.95
CA THR A 177 -23.74 -3.33 6.52
C THR A 177 -23.98 -1.88 6.13
N ILE A 178 -23.05 -1.37 5.31
CA ILE A 178 -23.17 -0.06 4.68
C ILE A 178 -23.59 -0.29 3.24
N ARG A 179 -24.83 0.08 2.93
CA ARG A 179 -25.33 0.13 1.56
C ARG A 179 -24.99 1.46 0.94
N TYR A 180 -24.20 1.44 -0.11
CA TYR A 180 -23.86 2.61 -0.93
C TYR A 180 -24.79 2.68 -2.14
N MET A 181 -25.28 3.88 -2.46
CA MET A 181 -26.11 4.14 -3.63
C MET A 181 -25.65 5.43 -4.32
N ASN A 182 -25.57 5.39 -5.64
CA ASN A 182 -25.31 6.56 -6.46
C ASN A 182 -26.28 6.64 -7.65
N THR A 183 -27.10 7.68 -7.67
CA THR A 183 -28.09 7.92 -8.74
C THR A 183 -27.46 8.49 -10.01
N GLY A 184 -26.24 8.99 -9.95
CA GLY A 184 -25.50 9.51 -11.11
C GLY A 184 -24.71 8.45 -11.88
N LEU A 185 -24.59 7.24 -11.35
CA LEU A 185 -23.76 6.14 -11.90
C LEU A 185 -24.60 4.92 -12.35
N GLY A 186 -25.92 5.07 -12.33
CA GLY A 186 -26.88 4.03 -12.68
C GLY A 186 -27.16 3.93 -14.18
N ASP A 187 -28.07 3.03 -14.55
CA ASP A 187 -28.72 3.08 -15.87
C ASP A 187 -29.90 4.09 -15.85
N ASP A 188 -30.52 4.35 -17.00
CA ASP A 188 -31.67 5.28 -17.13
C ASP A 188 -32.86 4.93 -16.21
N HIS A 189 -32.85 3.76 -15.56
CA HIS A 189 -33.96 3.21 -14.78
C HIS A 189 -33.58 2.80 -13.35
N ARG A 190 -32.29 2.69 -13.00
CA ARG A 190 -31.81 2.13 -11.73
C ARG A 190 -30.54 2.80 -11.27
N ALA A 191 -30.54 3.28 -10.02
CA ALA A 191 -29.33 3.76 -9.36
C ALA A 191 -28.28 2.65 -9.23
N PHE A 192 -27.00 3.03 -9.27
CA PHE A 192 -25.91 2.13 -8.91
C PHE A 192 -25.96 1.84 -7.41
N VAL A 193 -25.90 0.57 -7.02
CA VAL A 193 -26.03 0.14 -5.62
C VAL A 193 -24.97 -0.90 -5.30
N ILE A 194 -24.33 -0.74 -4.15
CA ILE A 194 -23.51 -1.76 -3.50
C ILE A 194 -24.15 -2.04 -2.14
N ASP A 195 -24.66 -3.26 -1.94
CA ASP A 195 -25.42 -3.60 -0.74
C ASP A 195 -24.55 -3.72 0.52
N ASP A 196 -23.31 -4.20 0.37
CA ASP A 196 -22.30 -4.19 1.44
C ASP A 196 -20.99 -3.60 0.92
N PHE A 197 -20.85 -2.30 1.09
CA PHE A 197 -19.68 -1.56 0.64
C PHE A 197 -18.42 -1.98 1.42
N ILE A 198 -18.54 -2.25 2.73
CA ILE A 198 -17.40 -2.61 3.58
C ILE A 198 -16.83 -3.97 3.14
N GLN A 199 -17.71 -4.93 2.89
CA GLN A 199 -17.28 -6.22 2.34
C GLN A 199 -16.64 -6.06 0.96
N LYS A 200 -17.24 -5.26 0.07
CA LYS A 200 -16.70 -5.05 -1.28
C LYS A 200 -15.31 -4.38 -1.26
N ILE A 201 -15.14 -3.31 -0.49
CA ILE A 201 -13.86 -2.59 -0.42
C ILE A 201 -12.76 -3.38 0.29
N SER A 202 -13.09 -4.15 1.33
CA SER A 202 -12.12 -5.04 2.00
C SER A 202 -11.69 -6.20 1.09
N GLY A 203 -12.59 -6.70 0.24
CA GLY A 203 -12.24 -7.65 -0.83
C GLY A 203 -11.21 -7.08 -1.79
N TYR A 204 -11.39 -5.83 -2.24
CA TYR A 204 -10.41 -5.15 -3.08
C TYR A 204 -9.07 -4.91 -2.38
N ASP A 205 -9.07 -4.41 -1.14
CA ASP A 205 -7.83 -4.19 -0.38
C ASP A 205 -7.03 -5.49 -0.26
N LYS A 206 -7.69 -6.59 0.10
CA LYS A 206 -7.06 -7.92 0.14
C LYS A 206 -6.45 -8.30 -1.20
N ASN A 207 -7.21 -8.17 -2.30
CA ASN A 207 -6.76 -8.56 -3.63
C ASN A 207 -5.59 -7.70 -4.14
N VAL A 208 -5.62 -6.39 -3.86
CA VAL A 208 -4.53 -5.46 -4.18
C VAL A 208 -3.27 -5.80 -3.39
N ARG A 209 -3.38 -6.10 -2.09
CA ARG A 209 -2.24 -6.54 -1.27
C ARG A 209 -1.65 -7.85 -1.78
N LEU A 210 -2.48 -8.86 -2.08
CA LEU A 210 -2.02 -10.13 -2.62
C LEU A 210 -1.32 -9.98 -3.98
N LEU A 211 -1.81 -9.06 -4.83
CA LEU A 211 -1.15 -8.72 -6.08
C LEU A 211 0.26 -8.16 -5.84
N PHE A 212 0.37 -7.18 -4.93
CA PHE A 212 1.67 -6.57 -4.60
C PHE A 212 2.60 -7.58 -3.96
N ASP A 213 2.12 -8.40 -3.03
CA ASP A 213 2.91 -9.44 -2.39
C ASP A 213 3.50 -10.40 -3.42
N SER A 214 2.66 -10.93 -4.33
CA SER A 214 3.08 -11.85 -5.38
C SER A 214 4.13 -11.23 -6.32
N ILE A 215 3.93 -9.97 -6.72
CA ILE A 215 4.83 -9.28 -7.64
C ILE A 215 6.17 -8.94 -6.97
N PHE A 216 6.13 -8.33 -5.78
CA PHE A 216 7.36 -7.87 -5.13
C PHE A 216 8.14 -9.02 -4.51
N GLU A 217 7.50 -10.12 -4.12
CA GLU A 217 8.19 -11.36 -3.77
C GLU A 217 8.90 -11.96 -5.00
N GLY A 218 8.22 -12.05 -6.14
CA GLY A 218 8.82 -12.55 -7.39
C GLY A 218 9.93 -11.65 -7.96
N LEU A 219 9.88 -10.34 -7.71
CA LEU A 219 10.92 -9.40 -8.11
C LEU A 219 12.07 -9.32 -7.10
N TYR A 220 11.89 -9.71 -5.84
CA TYR A 220 12.94 -9.57 -4.83
C TYR A 220 14.29 -10.22 -5.21
N PRO A 221 14.34 -11.42 -5.83
CA PRO A 221 15.59 -12.05 -6.24
C PRO A 221 16.37 -11.29 -7.33
N SER A 222 15.74 -10.37 -8.07
CA SER A 222 16.44 -9.58 -9.10
C SER A 222 17.30 -8.45 -8.52
N LEU A 223 17.15 -8.16 -7.23
CA LEU A 223 17.87 -7.10 -6.56
C LEU A 223 19.37 -7.41 -6.44
N ARG A 224 20.20 -6.44 -6.80
CA ARG A 224 21.65 -6.52 -6.58
C ARG A 224 21.93 -6.57 -5.08
N LYS A 225 22.81 -7.48 -4.67
CA LYS A 225 23.26 -7.66 -3.27
C LYS A 225 24.21 -6.54 -2.82
N ILE A 226 23.78 -5.29 -2.93
CA ILE A 226 24.53 -4.11 -2.51
C ILE A 226 24.06 -3.72 -1.10
N PRO A 227 24.95 -3.67 -0.10
CA PRO A 227 24.58 -3.22 1.24
C PRO A 227 24.05 -1.78 1.25
N ARG A 228 22.88 -1.57 1.85
CA ARG A 228 22.25 -0.26 2.03
C ARG A 228 22.13 0.10 3.50
N LEU A 229 22.20 1.40 3.78
CA LEU A 229 21.90 1.92 5.10
C LEU A 229 20.40 1.72 5.40
N GLN A 230 20.11 0.97 6.45
CA GLN A 230 18.78 0.77 6.99
C GLN A 230 18.72 1.28 8.42
N ILE A 231 17.64 2.01 8.72
CA ILE A 231 17.41 2.56 10.06
C ILE A 231 16.92 1.44 10.97
N CYS A 232 17.73 1.08 11.96
CA CYS A 232 17.38 0.17 13.05
C CYS A 232 16.24 0.72 13.91
N GLY A 233 16.27 2.00 14.24
CA GLY A 233 15.30 2.62 15.13
C GLY A 233 15.78 3.94 15.73
N MET A 234 15.03 4.48 16.68
CA MET A 234 15.37 5.70 17.41
C MET A 234 15.38 5.47 18.92
N TYR A 235 16.38 6.02 19.61
CA TYR A 235 16.51 6.04 21.07
C TYR A 235 17.36 7.25 21.48
N LYS A 236 16.97 7.92 22.58
CA LYS A 236 17.56 9.19 23.04
C LYS A 236 17.77 10.23 21.92
N ALA A 237 16.74 10.41 21.09
CA ALA A 237 16.74 11.33 19.94
C ALA A 237 17.86 11.06 18.90
N ARG A 238 18.36 9.83 18.81
CA ARG A 238 19.35 9.40 17.82
C ARG A 238 18.82 8.28 16.95
N TRP A 239 19.14 8.37 15.66
CA TRP A 239 18.83 7.34 14.67
C TRP A 239 19.95 6.31 14.62
N TYR A 240 19.57 5.05 14.78
CA TYR A 240 20.51 3.95 14.70
C TYR A 240 20.40 3.28 13.35
N GLY A 241 21.55 2.92 12.78
CA GLY A 241 21.62 2.36 11.44
C GLY A 241 22.45 1.09 11.37
N ARG A 242 22.22 0.34 10.30
CA ARG A 242 23.08 -0.76 9.84
C ARG A 242 23.20 -0.73 8.33
N LYS A 243 24.31 -1.20 7.78
CA LYS A 243 24.41 -1.56 6.37
C LYS A 243 23.97 -3.01 6.19
N VAL A 244 23.06 -3.28 5.27
CA VAL A 244 22.53 -4.62 5.00
C VAL A 244 22.14 -4.76 3.54
N ALA A 245 22.46 -5.90 2.93
CA ALA A 245 22.10 -6.22 1.55
C ALA A 245 20.77 -6.98 1.49
N PRO A 246 20.06 -7.02 0.34
CA PRO A 246 18.96 -7.94 0.15
C PRO A 246 19.45 -9.39 0.24
N GLU A 247 18.74 -10.21 1.02
CA GLU A 247 19.03 -11.63 1.22
C GLU A 247 17.72 -12.42 1.22
N GLU A 248 17.72 -13.67 0.79
CA GLU A 248 16.50 -14.51 0.71
C GLU A 248 15.83 -14.71 2.07
N ASN A 249 16.62 -14.91 3.13
CA ASN A 249 16.16 -15.10 4.51
C ASN A 249 16.53 -13.90 5.40
N LEU A 250 16.33 -12.68 4.88
CA LEU A 250 16.63 -11.45 5.59
C LEU A 250 15.94 -11.42 6.95
N SER A 251 16.71 -11.13 7.99
CA SER A 251 16.27 -11.15 9.39
C SER A 251 16.99 -10.07 10.19
N PHE A 252 16.52 -9.82 11.40
CA PHE A 252 17.12 -8.88 12.35
C PHE A 252 18.61 -9.17 12.65
N LYS A 253 19.08 -10.38 12.37
CA LYS A 253 20.48 -10.79 12.57
C LYS A 253 21.43 -10.33 11.45
N HIS A 254 20.88 -9.81 10.34
CA HIS A 254 21.66 -9.42 9.17
C HIS A 254 22.21 -7.99 9.26
N GLY A 255 23.27 -7.76 8.49
CA GLY A 255 23.95 -6.48 8.33
C GLY A 255 25.09 -6.24 9.31
N ALA A 256 25.68 -5.06 9.19
CA ALA A 256 26.75 -4.52 10.03
C ALA A 256 26.30 -3.19 10.64
N CYS A 257 26.46 -3.02 11.95
CA CYS A 257 26.11 -1.79 12.63
C CYS A 257 27.03 -0.67 12.17
N VAL A 258 26.45 0.49 11.85
CA VAL A 258 27.21 1.70 11.47
C VAL A 258 27.19 2.79 12.54
N SER A 259 26.34 2.66 13.55
CA SER A 259 26.25 3.60 14.67
C SER A 259 27.09 3.18 15.88
N TRP A 260 27.95 2.16 15.73
CA TRP A 260 28.65 1.52 16.83
C TRP A 260 29.60 2.47 17.56
N ASP A 261 30.23 3.37 16.81
CA ASP A 261 31.19 4.39 17.24
C ASP A 261 30.59 5.35 18.27
N TRP A 262 29.32 5.75 18.08
CA TRP A 262 28.63 6.67 19.00
C TRP A 262 28.46 6.11 20.41
N PHE A 263 28.50 4.79 20.56
CA PHE A 263 28.26 4.11 21.83
C PHE A 263 29.53 3.79 22.60
N GLU A 264 30.62 3.53 21.88
CA GLU A 264 31.90 3.20 22.51
C GLU A 264 32.64 4.46 22.98
N GLU A 265 32.34 5.62 22.39
CA GLU A 265 33.00 6.89 22.71
C GLU A 265 32.22 7.77 23.70
N LYS A 266 30.92 7.50 23.95
CA LYS A 266 30.07 8.37 24.77
C LYS A 266 29.27 7.58 25.81
N GLU A 267 29.62 7.77 27.09
CA GLU A 267 28.91 7.18 28.22
C GLU A 267 27.41 7.52 28.21
N GLY A 268 26.57 6.53 28.55
CA GLY A 268 25.12 6.70 28.66
C GLY A 268 24.32 6.65 27.36
N LEU A 269 24.96 6.44 26.21
CA LEU A 269 24.28 6.40 24.90
C LEU A 269 24.15 5.01 24.27
N MET A 270 24.63 3.96 24.94
CA MET A 270 24.64 2.59 24.41
C MET A 270 23.29 2.13 23.85
N CYS A 271 23.31 1.49 22.68
CA CYS A 271 22.11 0.92 22.07
C CYS A 271 21.46 -0.11 23.03
N PRO A 272 20.16 0.01 23.34
CA PRO A 272 19.45 -0.96 24.18
C PRO A 272 19.44 -2.39 23.61
N LEU A 273 19.77 -2.56 22.32
CA LEU A 273 19.82 -3.84 21.63
C LEU A 273 21.24 -4.39 21.49
N ALA A 274 22.28 -3.67 21.92
CA ALA A 274 23.69 -4.02 21.67
C ALA A 274 24.03 -5.47 22.08
N SER A 275 23.61 -5.89 23.27
CA SER A 275 23.90 -7.22 23.84
C SER A 275 23.26 -8.38 23.08
N LYS A 276 22.21 -8.11 22.28
CA LYS A 276 21.45 -9.13 21.53
C LYS A 276 21.44 -8.91 20.02
N CYS A 277 22.14 -7.89 19.53
CA CYS A 277 22.16 -7.52 18.12
C CYS A 277 23.40 -8.07 17.43
N VAL A 278 23.21 -9.06 16.55
CA VAL A 278 24.31 -9.63 15.75
C VAL A 278 24.95 -8.61 14.81
N ALA A 279 24.19 -7.62 14.32
CA ALA A 279 24.77 -6.53 13.54
C ALA A 279 25.72 -5.67 14.39
N TYR A 280 25.51 -5.53 15.71
CA TYR A 280 26.41 -4.76 16.58
C TYR A 280 27.80 -5.43 16.72
N THR A 281 27.87 -6.76 16.65
CA THR A 281 29.14 -7.49 16.67
C THR A 281 29.90 -7.38 15.33
N ARG A 282 29.25 -6.86 14.27
CA ARG A 282 29.82 -6.63 12.94
C ARG A 282 29.85 -5.13 12.69
N LYS A 283 30.96 -4.49 13.04
CA LYS A 283 31.10 -3.04 12.97
C LYS A 283 31.55 -2.61 11.58
N GLU A 284 30.87 -1.63 11.01
CA GLU A 284 31.28 -0.98 9.77
C GLU A 284 31.33 0.53 9.99
N LYS A 285 32.33 1.21 9.44
CA LYS A 285 32.38 2.68 9.51
C LYS A 285 31.32 3.27 8.59
N MET A 286 30.70 4.36 9.05
CA MET A 286 29.82 5.15 8.20
C MET A 286 30.70 5.93 7.21
N GLU A 287 30.62 5.55 5.93
CA GLU A 287 31.25 6.29 4.83
C GLU A 287 30.19 7.22 4.24
N PHE A 288 30.49 8.51 4.18
CA PHE A 288 29.63 9.56 3.61
C PHE A 288 29.89 9.74 2.12
#